data_AF-B8IQN1-F1
#
_entry.id   AF-B8IQN1-F1
#
_cell.length_a   1.000
_cell.length_b   1.000
_cell.length_c   1.000
_cell.angle_alpha   90.00
_cell.angle_beta   90.00
_cell.angle_gamma   90.00
#
_symmetry.space_group_name_H-M   'P 1'
#
loop_
_entity.id
_entity.type
_entity.pdbx_description
1 polymer ?
#
loop_
_entity_poly.entity_id
_entity_poly.type
_entity_poly.pdbx_seq_one_letter_code
_entity_poly.pdbx_strand_id
1 'polypeptide(L)'
;MGVPDFAAEERLLHQLEREIRAMTERVKQMLREKGRPDLLAELERNLRDVETGVSQARSAWHSISPAQRRVLEALGDGRRLVREGSSRTVYEAHGKPHALRRVARLATVRNLAARGLVDWDGGAFDPERRAVLSERGRFVLAKGRPGSL
;
A
#
# COMPACT_ATOMS: atom_id res chain seq x y z
N MET A 1 6.87 -4.14 -35.26
CA MET A 1 6.13 -3.77 -34.03
C MET A 1 5.36 -2.50 -34.34
N GLY A 2 4.03 -2.55 -34.27
CA GLY A 2 3.18 -1.38 -34.58
C GLY A 2 3.37 -0.28 -33.56
N VAL A 3 3.43 0.97 -34.01
CA VAL A 3 3.49 2.15 -33.13
C VAL A 3 2.17 2.20 -32.34
N PRO A 4 2.19 2.34 -31.00
CA PRO A 4 0.97 2.47 -30.22
C PRO A 4 0.18 3.71 -30.67
N ASP A 5 -1.10 3.56 -30.99
CA ASP A 5 -2.00 4.68 -31.25
C ASP A 5 -2.51 5.23 -29.92
N PHE A 6 -1.66 6.05 -29.29
CA PHE A 6 -1.95 6.71 -28.01
C PHE A 6 -3.24 7.53 -28.04
N ALA A 7 -3.62 8.09 -29.20
CA ALA A 7 -4.85 8.87 -29.33
C ALA A 7 -6.11 7.99 -29.34
N ALA A 8 -6.03 6.77 -29.90
CA ALA A 8 -7.10 5.79 -29.76
C ALA A 8 -7.23 5.29 -28.31
N GLU A 9 -6.11 5.01 -27.64
CA GLU A 9 -6.10 4.60 -26.23
C GLU A 9 -6.71 5.67 -25.31
N GLU A 10 -6.34 6.93 -25.48
CA GLU A 10 -6.86 8.05 -24.69
C GLU A 10 -8.38 8.24 -24.88
N ARG A 11 -8.87 8.14 -26.11
CA ARG A 11 -10.31 8.19 -26.40
C ARG A 11 -11.08 7.05 -25.74
N LEU A 12 -10.52 5.84 -25.76
CA LEU A 12 -11.10 4.67 -25.10
C LEU A 12 -11.18 4.87 -23.58
N LEU A 13 -10.09 5.36 -22.96
CA LEU A 13 -10.07 5.66 -21.53
C LEU A 13 -11.15 6.66 -21.15
N HIS A 14 -11.27 7.78 -21.88
CA HIS A 14 -12.32 8.77 -21.64
C HIS A 14 -13.73 8.26 -21.90
N GLN A 15 -13.92 7.30 -22.80
CA GLN A 15 -15.21 6.66 -22.99
C GLN A 15 -15.55 5.77 -21.79
N LEU A 16 -14.61 4.93 -21.36
CA LEU A 16 -14.79 4.05 -20.20
C LEU A 16 -15.07 4.84 -18.93
N GLU A 17 -14.35 5.95 -18.69
CA GLU A 17 -14.61 6.84 -17.56
C GLU A 17 -16.03 7.41 -17.56
N ARG A 18 -16.54 7.81 -18.73
CA ARG A 18 -17.91 8.30 -18.88
C ARG A 18 -18.94 7.20 -18.61
N GLU A 19 -18.70 6.01 -19.13
CA GLU A 19 -19.59 4.85 -18.92
C GLU A 19 -19.64 4.43 -17.44
N ILE A 20 -18.49 4.38 -16.77
CA ILE A 20 -18.38 4.08 -15.34
C ILE A 20 -19.17 5.12 -14.53
N ARG A 21 -18.96 6.41 -14.78
CA ARG A 21 -19.70 7.48 -14.08
C ARG A 21 -21.21 7.37 -14.28
N ALA A 22 -21.65 7.15 -15.53
CA ALA A 22 -23.06 6.99 -15.85
C ALA A 22 -23.69 5.74 -15.20
N MET A 23 -22.93 4.66 -15.06
CA MET A 23 -23.36 3.46 -14.35
C MET A 23 -23.47 3.71 -12.84
N THR A 24 -22.48 4.37 -12.24
CA THR A 24 -22.49 4.73 -10.82
C THR A 24 -23.69 5.61 -10.46
N GLU A 25 -23.99 6.63 -11.26
CA GLU A 25 -25.16 7.50 -11.03
C GLU A 25 -26.48 6.75 -11.17
N ARG A 26 -26.60 5.83 -12.13
CA ARG A 26 -27.77 4.95 -12.26
C ARG A 26 -27.98 4.10 -11.00
N VAL A 27 -26.91 3.53 -10.43
CA VAL A 27 -26.99 2.75 -9.19
C VAL A 27 -27.41 3.63 -8.01
N LYS A 28 -26.82 4.83 -7.86
CA LYS A 28 -27.22 5.78 -6.80
C LYS A 28 -28.71 6.13 -6.91
N GLN A 29 -29.19 6.42 -8.11
CA GLN A 29 -30.60 6.74 -8.35
C GLN A 29 -31.52 5.58 -7.99
N MET A 30 -31.18 4.36 -8.42
CA MET A 30 -31.93 3.15 -8.06
C MET A 30 -31.99 2.95 -6.53
N LEU A 31 -30.89 3.20 -5.80
CA LEU A 31 -30.86 3.06 -4.33
C LEU A 31 -31.74 4.11 -3.64
N ARG A 32 -31.80 5.34 -4.16
CA ARG A 32 -32.72 6.39 -3.68
C ARG A 32 -34.17 5.99 -3.90
N GLU A 33 -34.51 5.54 -5.11
CA GLU A 33 -35.87 5.10 -5.46
C GLU A 33 -36.34 3.91 -4.62
N LYS A 34 -35.43 2.98 -4.31
CA LYS A 34 -35.71 1.85 -3.42
C LYS A 34 -35.74 2.21 -1.93
N GLY A 35 -35.51 3.47 -1.56
CA GLY A 35 -35.51 3.93 -0.17
C GLY A 35 -34.42 3.25 0.68
N ARG A 36 -33.25 2.99 0.11
CA ARG A 36 -32.10 2.34 0.79
C ARG A 36 -30.97 3.34 1.07
N PRO A 37 -31.17 4.31 1.99
CA PRO A 37 -30.15 5.31 2.31
C PRO A 37 -28.91 4.69 2.97
N ASP A 38 -29.05 3.54 3.63
CA ASP A 38 -27.97 2.74 4.21
C ASP A 38 -26.97 2.29 3.14
N LEU A 39 -27.47 1.66 2.07
CA LEU A 39 -26.64 1.15 0.97
C LEU A 39 -26.06 2.30 0.12
N LEU A 40 -26.79 3.41 -0.01
CA LEU A 40 -26.28 4.59 -0.69
C LEU A 40 -25.06 5.17 0.06
N ALA A 41 -25.16 5.30 1.39
CA ALA A 41 -24.07 5.79 2.22
C ALA A 41 -22.85 4.84 2.19
N GLU A 42 -23.09 3.52 2.15
CA GLU A 42 -22.03 2.52 1.98
C GLU A 42 -21.35 2.64 0.62
N LEU A 43 -22.12 2.76 -0.47
CA LEU A 43 -21.59 2.95 -1.82
C LEU A 43 -20.74 4.23 -1.93
N GLU A 44 -21.22 5.35 -1.41
CA GLU A 44 -20.49 6.62 -1.43
C GLU A 44 -19.21 6.58 -0.58
N ARG A 45 -19.21 5.82 0.51
CA ARG A 45 -17.99 5.56 1.29
C ARG A 45 -17.00 4.72 0.49
N ASN A 46 -17.47 3.65 -0.16
CA ASN A 46 -16.63 2.78 -0.98
C ASN A 46 -16.02 3.52 -2.17
N LEU A 47 -16.79 4.38 -2.85
CA LEU A 47 -16.28 5.22 -3.94
C LEU A 47 -15.17 6.16 -3.45
N ARG A 48 -15.38 6.83 -2.31
CA ARG A 48 -14.35 7.67 -1.67
C ARG A 48 -13.10 6.88 -1.29
N ASP A 49 -13.26 5.66 -0.76
CA ASP A 49 -12.13 4.77 -0.43
C ASP A 49 -11.36 4.33 -1.68
N VAL A 50 -12.00 4.23 -2.84
CA VAL A 50 -11.35 3.95 -4.12
C VAL A 50 -10.60 5.19 -4.62
N GLU A 51 -11.25 6.35 -4.65
CA GLU A 51 -10.65 7.62 -5.09
C GLU A 51 -9.43 8.02 -4.24
N THR A 52 -9.50 7.80 -2.92
CA THR A 52 -8.41 8.08 -1.99
C THR A 52 -7.34 6.99 -1.94
N GLY A 53 -7.53 5.87 -2.67
CA GLY A 53 -6.60 4.73 -2.68
C GLY A 53 -6.64 3.86 -1.42
N VAL A 54 -7.51 4.14 -0.45
CA VAL A 54 -7.65 3.38 0.81
C VAL A 54 -8.01 1.91 0.54
N SER A 55 -8.87 1.64 -0.44
CA SER A 55 -9.22 0.26 -0.83
C SER A 55 -7.98 -0.53 -1.28
N GLN A 56 -7.10 0.11 -2.08
CA GLN A 56 -5.86 -0.48 -2.55
C GLN A 56 -4.86 -0.68 -1.40
N ALA A 57 -4.81 0.25 -0.45
CA ALA A 57 -4.00 0.13 0.76
C ALA A 57 -4.44 -1.05 1.64
N ARG A 58 -5.76 -1.23 1.85
CA ARG A 58 -6.31 -2.38 2.59
C ARG A 58 -5.99 -3.69 1.88
N SER A 59 -6.19 -3.76 0.56
CA SER A 59 -5.82 -4.94 -0.23
C SER A 59 -4.32 -5.28 -0.09
N ALA A 60 -3.44 -4.28 -0.21
CA ALA A 60 -2.01 -4.45 -0.01
C ALA A 60 -1.69 -4.99 1.41
N TRP A 61 -2.30 -4.43 2.45
CA TRP A 61 -2.13 -4.89 3.84
C TRP A 61 -2.59 -6.35 4.03
N HIS A 62 -3.70 -6.74 3.42
CA HIS A 62 -4.22 -8.10 3.51
C HIS A 62 -3.38 -9.11 2.71
N SER A 63 -2.73 -8.68 1.63
CA SER A 63 -1.87 -9.53 0.79
C SER A 63 -0.49 -9.87 1.40
N ILE A 64 -0.08 -9.18 2.47
CA ILE A 64 1.20 -9.43 3.15
C ILE A 64 1.04 -10.30 4.40
N SER A 65 2.04 -11.13 4.66
CA SER A 65 2.08 -12.03 5.81
C SER A 65 2.13 -11.28 7.16
N PRO A 66 1.74 -11.92 8.28
CA PRO A 66 1.88 -11.34 9.61
C PRO A 66 3.33 -10.91 9.94
N ALA A 67 4.33 -11.66 9.48
CA ALA A 67 5.74 -11.30 9.67
C ALA A 67 6.10 -10.01 8.93
N GLN A 68 5.59 -9.81 7.73
CA GLN A 68 5.78 -8.58 6.96
C GLN A 68 5.04 -7.38 7.57
N ARG A 69 3.85 -7.59 8.12
CA ARG A 69 3.12 -6.53 8.86
C ARG A 69 3.93 -6.03 10.06
N ARG A 70 4.52 -6.95 10.83
CA ARG A 70 5.44 -6.60 11.94
C ARG A 70 6.66 -5.79 11.48
N VAL A 71 7.17 -6.05 10.27
CA VAL A 71 8.26 -5.25 9.68
C VAL A 71 7.80 -3.81 9.43
N LEU A 72 6.65 -3.63 8.79
CA LEU A 72 6.11 -2.29 8.52
C LEU A 72 5.81 -1.55 9.83
N GLU A 73 5.25 -2.24 10.83
CA GLU A 73 5.04 -1.71 12.18
C GLU A 73 6.35 -1.29 12.86
N ALA A 74 7.41 -2.08 12.74
CA ALA A 74 8.71 -1.75 13.31
C ALA A 74 9.36 -0.53 12.64
N LEU A 75 9.06 -0.28 11.36
CA LEU A 75 9.46 0.90 10.61
C LEU A 75 8.53 2.11 10.82
N GLY A 76 7.41 1.93 11.53
CA GLY A 76 6.49 3.02 11.87
C GLY A 76 7.19 4.16 12.61
N ASP A 77 6.63 5.37 12.52
CA ASP A 77 7.16 6.61 13.10
C ASP A 77 8.50 7.08 12.52
N GLY A 78 8.79 6.76 11.26
CA GLY A 78 10.02 7.20 10.58
C GLY A 78 11.27 6.43 11.00
N ARG A 79 11.10 5.24 11.62
CA ARG A 79 12.21 4.37 12.00
C ARG A 79 12.81 3.67 10.78
N ARG A 80 14.04 3.17 10.96
CA ARG A 80 14.77 2.41 9.94
C ARG A 80 15.19 1.04 10.46
N LEU A 81 15.28 0.08 9.55
CA LEU A 81 15.91 -1.21 9.80
C LEU A 81 17.36 -1.17 9.35
N VAL A 82 18.26 -1.77 10.13
CA VAL A 82 19.70 -1.80 9.85
C VAL A 82 20.23 -3.23 10.01
N ARG A 83 21.08 -3.68 9.07
CA ARG A 83 21.88 -4.90 9.27
C ARG A 83 23.19 -4.54 9.97
N GLU A 84 23.37 -5.00 11.20
CA GLU A 84 24.63 -4.84 11.93
C GLU A 84 25.64 -5.97 11.61
N GLY A 85 26.93 -5.64 11.70
CA GLY A 85 28.04 -6.27 10.96
C GLY A 85 28.28 -7.77 11.15
N SER A 86 27.67 -8.43 12.13
CA SER A 86 27.79 -9.89 12.32
C SER A 86 26.71 -10.70 11.60
N SER A 87 25.56 -10.08 11.25
CA SER A 87 24.46 -10.77 10.58
C SER A 87 24.09 -10.10 9.27
N ARG A 88 24.59 -10.64 8.16
CA ARG A 88 24.21 -10.18 6.80
C ARG A 88 22.76 -10.50 6.43
N THR A 89 22.06 -11.29 7.23
CA THR A 89 20.75 -11.85 6.88
C THR A 89 19.62 -11.38 7.80
N VAL A 90 19.91 -10.63 8.87
CA VAL A 90 18.91 -10.18 9.84
C VAL A 90 18.96 -8.66 9.97
N TYR A 91 17.78 -8.06 9.98
CA TYR A 91 17.59 -6.64 10.23
C TYR A 91 17.18 -6.38 11.67
N GLU A 92 17.73 -5.30 12.20
CA GLU A 92 17.41 -4.77 13.50
C GLU A 92 16.70 -3.42 13.41
N ALA A 93 15.68 -3.20 14.24
CA ALA A 93 15.07 -1.88 14.39
C ALA A 93 16.05 -0.93 15.07
N HIS A 94 16.53 0.05 14.33
CA HIS A 94 17.41 1.07 14.85
C HIS A 94 16.67 1.92 15.91
N GLY A 95 17.25 2.04 17.10
CA GLY A 95 16.67 2.79 18.21
C GLY A 95 15.77 1.99 19.17
N LYS A 96 15.69 0.65 19.05
CA LYS A 96 15.03 -0.21 20.05
C LYS A 96 16.03 -0.88 21.01
N PRO A 97 15.63 -1.20 22.26
CA PRO A 97 16.42 -2.03 23.18
C PRO A 97 16.75 -3.40 22.55
N HIS A 98 17.94 -3.94 22.79
CA HIS A 98 18.45 -5.17 22.15
C HIS A 98 17.48 -6.36 22.18
N ALA A 99 16.70 -6.52 23.25
CA ALA A 99 15.70 -7.59 23.40
C ALA A 99 14.55 -7.55 22.37
N LEU A 100 14.34 -6.41 21.70
CA LEU A 100 13.27 -6.19 20.71
C LEU A 100 13.83 -5.87 19.30
N ARG A 101 15.14 -6.07 19.10
CA ARG A 101 15.82 -5.60 17.88
C ARG A 101 15.59 -6.49 16.68
N ARG A 102 15.58 -7.82 16.80
CA ARG A 102 15.46 -8.70 15.63
C ARG A 102 14.04 -8.63 15.06
N VAL A 103 13.90 -7.89 13.96
CA VAL A 103 12.60 -7.67 13.33
C VAL A 103 12.34 -8.70 12.25
N ALA A 104 13.31 -8.91 11.35
CA ALA A 104 13.07 -9.75 10.18
C ALA A 104 14.36 -10.23 9.50
N ARG A 105 14.18 -11.28 8.70
CA ARG A 105 15.21 -11.80 7.79
C ARG A 105 15.26 -10.99 6.49
N LEU A 106 16.40 -11.04 5.81
CA LEU A 106 16.65 -10.33 4.56
C LEU A 106 15.60 -10.61 3.47
N ALA A 107 15.25 -11.88 3.30
CA ALA A 107 14.24 -12.30 2.33
C ALA A 107 12.88 -11.62 2.55
N THR A 108 12.49 -11.40 3.81
CA THR A 108 11.23 -10.72 4.16
C THR A 108 11.26 -9.25 3.74
N VAL A 109 12.36 -8.55 4.00
CA VAL A 109 12.54 -7.13 3.65
C VAL A 109 12.64 -6.95 2.14
N ARG A 110 13.37 -7.83 1.43
CA ARG A 110 13.40 -7.85 -0.03
C ARG A 110 12.02 -8.06 -0.65
N ASN A 111 11.21 -8.96 -0.10
CA ASN A 111 9.84 -9.19 -0.58
C ASN A 111 8.93 -7.96 -0.38
N LEU A 112 9.17 -7.16 0.66
CA LEU A 112 8.46 -5.90 0.88
C LEU A 112 8.94 -4.82 -0.08
N ALA A 113 10.24 -4.74 -0.33
CA ALA A 113 10.82 -3.82 -1.31
C ALA A 113 10.34 -4.13 -2.75
N ALA A 114 10.27 -5.41 -3.13
CA ALA A 114 9.72 -5.84 -4.41
C ALA A 114 8.23 -5.47 -4.59
N ARG A 115 7.50 -5.26 -3.49
CA ARG A 115 6.11 -4.77 -3.49
C ARG A 115 6.02 -3.24 -3.43
N GLY A 116 7.14 -2.53 -3.43
CA GLY A 116 7.20 -1.08 -3.29
C GLY A 116 6.73 -0.56 -1.93
N LEU A 117 6.76 -1.39 -0.87
CA LEU A 117 6.35 -1.00 0.49
C LEU A 117 7.52 -0.54 1.37
N VAL A 118 8.76 -0.80 0.92
CA VAL A 118 10.00 -0.49 1.62
C VAL A 118 11.01 -0.03 0.58
N ASP A 119 11.77 1.01 0.90
CA ASP A 119 12.87 1.49 0.09
C ASP A 119 14.21 1.20 0.77
N TRP A 120 15.26 1.12 -0.05
CA TRP A 120 16.63 0.95 0.40
C TRP A 120 17.25 2.32 0.69
N ASP A 121 17.88 2.47 1.85
CA ASP A 121 18.56 3.70 2.32
C ASP A 121 19.99 3.39 2.80
N GLY A 122 20.59 2.36 2.21
CA GLY A 122 21.98 2.00 2.46
C GLY A 122 22.98 2.92 1.76
N GLY A 123 24.27 2.63 1.95
CA GLY A 123 25.35 3.35 1.28
C GLY A 123 25.72 2.71 -0.06
N ALA A 124 26.57 3.38 -0.83
CA ALA A 124 27.03 2.91 -2.15
C ALA A 124 27.60 1.47 -2.16
N PHE A 125 28.26 1.07 -1.07
CA PHE A 125 28.90 -0.24 -0.95
C PHE A 125 27.96 -1.36 -0.46
N ASP A 126 26.82 -1.00 0.14
CA ASP A 126 25.77 -1.93 0.53
C ASP A 126 24.42 -1.20 0.56
N PRO A 127 23.72 -1.09 -0.58
CA PRO A 127 22.45 -0.38 -0.70
C PRO A 127 21.37 -0.98 0.21
N GLU A 128 21.40 -2.31 0.41
CA GLU A 128 20.42 -2.98 1.26
C GLU A 128 20.79 -2.92 2.75
N ARG A 129 21.89 -2.26 3.14
CA ARG A 129 22.29 -2.20 4.55
C ARG A 129 21.22 -1.60 5.45
N ARG A 130 20.41 -0.69 4.90
CA ARG A 130 19.33 -0.02 5.61
C ARG A 130 18.06 -0.04 4.77
N ALA A 131 16.93 -0.15 5.47
CA ALA A 131 15.62 -0.15 4.85
C ALA A 131 14.69 0.82 5.60
N VAL A 132 13.86 1.53 4.85
CA VAL A 132 12.90 2.53 5.34
C VAL A 132 11.53 2.29 4.69
N LEU A 133 10.44 2.81 5.27
CA LEU A 133 9.15 2.78 4.58
C LEU A 133 9.19 3.68 3.34
N SER A 134 8.69 3.15 2.22
CA SER A 134 8.34 3.97 1.07
C SER A 134 7.09 4.81 1.37
N GLU A 135 6.77 5.79 0.53
CA GLU A 135 5.52 6.54 0.65
C GLU A 135 4.30 5.62 0.62
N ARG A 136 4.26 4.68 -0.33
CA ARG A 136 3.23 3.64 -0.42
C ARG A 136 3.20 2.79 0.85
N GLY A 137 4.36 2.41 1.38
CA GLY A 137 4.47 1.66 2.63
C GLY A 137 3.86 2.40 3.81
N ARG A 138 4.15 3.71 3.95
CA ARG A 138 3.55 4.57 4.99
C ARG A 138 2.04 4.66 4.84
N PHE A 139 1.56 4.85 3.61
CA PHE A 139 0.12 4.93 3.34
C PHE A 139 -0.59 3.60 3.67
N VAL A 140 -0.03 2.47 3.26
CA VAL A 140 -0.53 1.12 3.59
C VAL A 140 -0.54 0.89 5.10
N LEU A 141 0.50 1.31 5.81
CA LEU A 141 0.58 1.20 7.27
C LEU A 141 -0.50 2.03 7.96
N ALA A 142 -0.76 3.24 7.46
CA ALA A 142 -1.68 4.19 8.04
C ALA A 142 -3.14 3.88 7.76
N LYS A 143 -3.48 3.45 6.54
CA LYS A 143 -4.88 3.29 6.06
C LYS A 143 -5.28 1.87 5.69
N GLY A 144 -4.31 0.95 5.59
CA GLY A 144 -4.56 -0.44 5.21
C GLY A 144 -5.05 -1.31 6.37
N ARG A 145 -4.95 -0.84 7.62
CA ARG A 145 -5.32 -1.62 8.80
C ARG A 145 -6.84 -1.60 9.04
N PRO A 146 -7.46 -2.72 9.43
CA PRO A 146 -8.84 -2.70 9.90
C PRO A 146 -8.94 -1.80 11.14
N GLY A 147 -9.85 -0.82 11.10
CA GLY A 147 -10.05 0.16 12.19
C GLY A 147 -9.17 1.43 12.12
N SER A 148 -8.34 1.60 11.08
CA SER A 148 -7.68 2.89 10.82
C SER A 148 -8.67 3.86 10.18
N LEU A 149 -9.05 4.92 10.91
CA LEU A 149 -9.85 6.05 10.41
C LEU A 149 -8.96 7.03 9.63
#